data_AF-A0A940KQX8-F1
#
_entry.id   AF-A0A940KQX8-F1
#
_cell.length_a   1.000
_cell.length_b   1.000
_cell.length_c   1.000
_cell.angle_alpha   90.00
_cell.angle_beta   90.00
_cell.angle_gamma   90.00
#
_symmetry.space_group_name_H-M   'P 1'
#
loop_
_entity.id
_entity.type
_entity.pdbx_description
1 polymer ?
#
loop_
_entity_poly.entity_id
_entity_poly.type
_entity_poly.pdbx_seq_one_letter_code
_entity_poly.pdbx_strand_id
1 'polypeptide(L)' 'MTPLFDEAKLNQLKNELNDLDREFVDVDGIKLKPSQCYRLETDPAHVLFNTNCPDELRDRIDALMMKYLPHDESSAS' A
#
# COMPACT_ATOMS: atom_id res chain seq x y z
N MET A 1 -13.76 -16.63 -13.90
CA MET A 1 -14.31 -16.41 -12.55
C MET A 1 -13.26 -16.98 -11.61
N THR A 2 -12.25 -16.26 -11.11
CA THR A 2 -11.95 -14.85 -10.85
C THR A 2 -10.42 -14.77 -10.96
N PRO A 3 -9.74 -13.70 -11.43
CA PRO A 3 -8.29 -13.67 -11.31
C PRO A 3 -7.97 -13.78 -9.82
N LEU A 4 -7.34 -14.89 -9.45
CA LEU A 4 -6.80 -15.14 -8.12
C LEU A 4 -5.81 -14.02 -7.87
N PHE A 5 -6.22 -12.97 -7.15
CA PHE A 5 -5.25 -12.17 -6.44
C PHE A 5 -4.41 -13.16 -5.65
N ASP A 6 -3.11 -13.23 -5.98
CA ASP A 6 -2.16 -14.09 -5.28
C ASP A 6 -2.23 -13.71 -3.78
N GLU A 7 -2.96 -14.51 -2.98
CA GLU A 7 -3.07 -14.30 -1.54
C GLU A 7 -1.67 -14.24 -0.90
N ALA A 8 -0.70 -14.93 -1.50
CA ALA A 8 0.71 -14.85 -1.19
C ALA A 8 1.28 -13.42 -1.39
N LYS A 9 1.04 -12.79 -2.54
CA LYS A 9 1.50 -11.41 -2.82
C LYS A 9 0.80 -10.40 -1.92
N LEU A 10 -0.50 -10.59 -1.65
CA LEU A 10 -1.23 -9.74 -0.73
C LEU A 10 -0.69 -9.84 0.71
N ASN A 11 -0.35 -11.05 1.16
CA ASN A 11 0.28 -11.26 2.47
C ASN A 11 1.69 -10.67 2.52
N GLN A 12 2.47 -10.74 1.43
CA GLN A 12 3.77 -10.08 1.36
C GLN A 12 3.63 -8.55 1.41
N LEU A 13 2.70 -7.97 0.65
CA LEU A 13 2.40 -6.53 0.71
C LEU A 13 2.03 -6.11 2.13
N LYS A 14 1.12 -6.84 2.79
CA LYS A 14 0.74 -6.58 4.19
C LYS A 14 1.95 -6.64 5.14
N ASN A 15 2.88 -7.56 4.90
CA ASN A 15 4.08 -7.69 5.73
C ASN A 15 5.04 -6.50 5.53
N GLU A 16 5.30 -6.08 4.29
CA GLU A 16 6.13 -4.90 3.99
C GLU A 16 5.51 -3.62 4.56
N LEU A 17 4.18 -3.48 4.44
CA LEU A 17 3.41 -2.38 5.03
C LEU A 17 3.49 -2.37 6.57
N ASN A 18 3.49 -3.54 7.20
CA ASN A 18 3.65 -3.67 8.64
C ASN A 18 5.09 -3.38 9.09
N ASP A 19 6.09 -3.69 8.26
CA ASP A 19 7.48 -3.32 8.53
C ASP A 19 7.68 -1.80 8.41
N LEU A 20 7.08 -1.15 7.42
CA LEU A 20 6.97 0.31 7.36
C LEU A 20 6.36 0.88 8.65
N ASP A 21 5.37 0.23 9.24
CA ASP A 21 4.73 0.67 10.48
C ASP A 21 5.65 0.64 11.72
N ARG A 22 6.82 0.01 11.62
CA ARG A 22 7.87 0.05 12.64
C ARG A 22 8.65 1.36 12.60
N GLU A 23 8.64 2.04 11.46
CA GLU A 23 9.19 3.38 11.30
C GLU A 23 8.12 4.41 11.68
N PHE A 24 8.49 5.40 12.49
CA PHE A 24 7.60 6.53 12.76
C PHE A 24 7.78 7.57 11.66
N VAL A 25 6.67 8.04 11.10
CA VAL A 25 6.67 9.16 10.16
C VAL A 25 6.31 10.44 10.89
N ASP A 26 7.03 11.51 10.58
CA ASP A 26 6.70 12.85 11.07
C ASP A 26 5.71 13.50 10.10
N VAL A 27 4.56 13.89 10.61
CA VAL A 27 3.51 14.57 9.87
C VAL A 27 3.10 15.79 10.68
N ASP A 28 3.35 16.99 10.15
CA ASP A 28 3.07 18.25 10.84
C ASP A 28 3.67 18.30 12.27
N GLY A 29 4.84 17.70 12.49
CA GLY A 29 5.51 17.63 13.79
C GLY A 29 4.92 16.60 14.76
N ILE A 30 3.99 15.77 14.29
CA ILE A 30 3.42 14.65 15.04
C ILE A 30 4.00 13.35 14.50
N LYS A 31 4.57 12.54 15.40
CA LYS A 31 5.04 11.20 15.07
C LYS A 31 3.86 10.24 14.98
N LEU A 32 3.51 9.85 13.75
CA LEU A 32 2.45 8.91 13.45
C LEU A 32 3.06 7.57 13.03
N LYS A 33 2.23 6.54 13.13
CA LYS A 33 2.50 5.28 12.46
C LYS A 33 1.97 5.36 11.02
N PRO A 34 2.71 4.89 10.02
CA PRO A 34 2.25 4.82 8.64
C PRO A 34 0.83 4.28 8.45
N SER A 35 0.45 3.21 9.15
CA SER A 35 -0.89 2.61 9.10
C SER A 35 -2.03 3.54 9.53
N GLN A 36 -1.73 4.66 10.20
CA GLN A 36 -2.72 5.68 10.55
C GLN A 36 -2.99 6.66 9.41
N CYS A 37 -2.14 6.68 8.38
CA CYS A 37 -2.23 7.60 7.25
C CYS A 37 -2.78 6.95 5.97
N TYR A 38 -2.85 5.62 5.90
CA TYR A 38 -3.38 4.92 4.73
C TYR A 38 -4.29 3.75 5.10
N ARG A 39 -5.11 3.30 4.14
CA ARG A 39 -5.97 2.14 4.25
C ARG A 39 -5.85 1.31 2.98
N LEU A 40 -5.50 0.03 3.13
CA LEU A 40 -5.51 -0.93 2.03
C LEU A 40 -6.92 -1.52 1.89
N GLU A 41 -7.56 -1.30 0.74
CA GLU A 41 -8.76 -2.01 0.32
C GLU A 41 -8.35 -3.15 -0.62
N THR A 42 -9.03 -4.30 -0.52
CA THR A 42 -8.69 -5.52 -1.27
C THR A 42 -9.73 -5.90 -2.33
N ASP A 43 -10.82 -5.14 -2.44
CA ASP A 43 -11.92 -5.38 -3.37
C ASP A 43 -12.49 -4.04 -3.88
N PRO A 44 -11.94 -3.44 -4.95
CA PRO A 44 -10.70 -3.81 -5.67
C PRO A 44 -9.44 -3.51 -4.86
N ALA A 45 -8.31 -4.15 -5.18
CA ALA A 45 -7.06 -3.95 -4.45
C ALA A 45 -6.45 -2.56 -4.71
N HIS A 46 -6.61 -1.62 -3.78
CA HIS A 46 -6.10 -0.24 -3.88
C HIS A 46 -5.79 0.34 -2.49
N VAL A 47 -4.92 1.35 -2.40
CA VAL A 47 -4.65 2.06 -1.15
C VAL A 47 -5.29 3.44 -1.19
N LEU A 48 -6.03 3.76 -0.12
CA LEU A 48 -6.56 5.08 0.15
C LEU A 48 -5.64 5.80 1.14
N PHE A 49 -5.20 6.98 0.78
CA PHE A 49 -4.36 7.82 1.62
C PHE A 49 -5.17 8.93 2.25
N ASN A 50 -4.98 9.15 3.54
CA ASN A 50 -5.56 10.29 4.24
C ASN A 50 -4.91 11.61 3.79
N THR A 51 -5.58 12.74 3.98
CA THR A 51 -5.11 14.05 3.52
C THR A 51 -3.77 14.46 4.13
N ASN A 52 -3.49 14.01 5.37
CA ASN A 52 -2.24 14.28 6.08
C ASN A 52 -1.19 13.17 5.86
N CYS A 53 -1.31 12.36 4.81
CA CYS A 53 -0.29 11.35 4.52
C CYS A 53 0.90 12.03 3.82
N PRO A 54 2.13 11.91 4.34
CA PRO A 54 3.29 12.55 3.73
C PRO A 54 3.59 11.90 2.37
N ASP A 55 3.97 12.72 1.39
CA ASP A 55 4.23 12.28 0.01
C ASP A 55 5.30 11.19 -0.04
N GLU A 56 6.33 11.28 0.81
CA GLU A 56 7.40 10.29 0.89
C GLU A 56 6.89 8.89 1.30
N LEU A 57 5.89 8.83 2.19
CA LEU A 57 5.25 7.58 2.58
C LEU A 57 4.32 7.07 1.47
N ARG A 58 3.62 7.98 0.80
CA ARG A 58 2.78 7.66 -0.37
C ARG A 58 3.59 6.99 -1.47
N ASP A 59 4.73 7.56 -1.84
CA ASP A 59 5.63 7.04 -2.88
C ASP A 59 6.15 5.63 -2.52
N ARG A 60 6.55 5.42 -1.25
CA ARG A 60 6.98 4.09 -0.77
C ARG A 60 5.86 3.06 -0.86
N ILE A 61 4.64 3.41 -0.45
CA ILE A 61 3.48 2.50 -0.50
C ILE A 61 3.08 2.21 -1.95
N ASP A 62 3.07 3.23 -2.81
CA ASP A 62 2.75 3.08 -4.23
C ASP A 62 3.74 2.15 -4.93
N ALA A 63 5.05 2.30 -4.66
CA ALA A 63 6.07 1.39 -5.15
C ALA A 63 5.86 -0.06 -4.68
N LEU A 64 5.43 -0.26 -3.43
CA LEU A 64 5.05 -1.59 -2.92
C LEU A 64 3.81 -2.12 -3.64
N MET A 65 2.79 -1.29 -3.85
CA MET A 65 1.60 -1.68 -4.60
C MET A 65 1.97 -2.12 -6.01
N MET A 66 2.75 -1.35 -6.75
CA MET A 66 3.20 -1.71 -8.11
C MET A 66 4.01 -3.00 -8.14
N LYS A 67 4.80 -3.28 -7.09
CA LYS A 67 5.62 -4.50 -6.97
C LYS A 67 4.79 -5.76 -6.74
N TYR A 68 3.75 -5.70 -5.89
CA TYR A 68 2.97 -6.88 -5.47
C TYR A 68 1.62 -7.02 -6.18
N LEU A 69 1.05 -5.90 -6.58
CA LEU A 69 -0.17 -5.76 -7.35
C LEU A 69 0.18 -5.04 -8.65
N PRO A 70 0.96 -5.68 -9.55
CA PRO A 70 1.15 -5.12 -10.88
C PRO A 70 -0.25 -4.94 -11.47
N HIS A 71 -0.61 -3.70 -11.76
CA HIS A 71 -1.82 -3.40 -12.49
C HIS A 71 -1.62 -4.08 -13.84
N ASP A 72 -2.25 -5.24 -14.00
CA ASP A 72 -2.14 -6.04 -15.20
C ASP A 72 -2.85 -5.25 -16.29
N GLU A 73 -2.11 -4.38 -16.96
CA GLU A 73 -2.41 -3.98 -18.32
C GLU A 73 -2.05 -5.16 -19.24
N SER A 74 -2.62 -6.35 -19.00
CA SER A 74 -2.79 -7.38 -20.02
C SER A 74 -4.26 -7.47 -20.40
N SER A 75 -4.85 -6.32 -20.73
CA SER A 75 -5.80 -6.23 -21.84
C SER A 75 -5.02 -5.87 -23.11
N ALA A 76 -4.07 -6.71 -23.50
CA ALA A 76 -3.44 -6.64 -24.80
C ALA A 76 -3.62 -7.98 -25.53
N SER A 77 -4.56 -7.94 -26.48
CA SER A 77 -4.75 -8.82 -27.65
C SER A 77 -5.68 -10.03 -27.50
#